data_AF-W4GB62-F1
#
_entry.id   AF-W4GB62-F1
#
_cell.length_a   1.000
_cell.length_b   1.000
_cell.length_c   1.000
_cell.angle_alpha   90.00
_cell.angle_beta   90.00
_cell.angle_gamma   90.00
#
_symmetry.space_group_name_H-M   'P 1'
#
loop_
_entity.id
_entity.type
_entity.pdbx_description
1 polymer ?
#
loop_
_entity_poly.entity_id
_entity_poly.type
_entity_poly.pdbx_seq_one_letter_code
_entity_poly.pdbx_strand_id
1 'polypeptide(L)'
;MVLVTAAEFLPKFKALFAQEIQGGNSAVTVQTKSIPSEKVGKLLRAHAVEAGPNVWLIRAFKNGNNKHKIKISTAVTALEHTEFQAKLAAVMKAKMHGLAPTKKSKRHAKATTTQS
;
A
#
# COMPACT_ATOMS: atom_id res chain seq x y z
N MET A 1 -11.14 -3.75 6.58
CA MET A 1 -10.03 -2.84 6.18
C MET A 1 -10.09 -1.68 7.14
N VAL A 2 -8.99 -1.42 7.84
CA VAL A 2 -8.92 -0.41 8.90
C VAL A 2 -8.35 0.87 8.30
N LEU A 3 -9.15 1.93 8.29
CA LEU A 3 -8.66 3.26 7.96
C LEU A 3 -7.94 3.80 9.19
N VAL A 4 -6.68 4.21 8.99
CA VAL A 4 -5.80 4.72 10.03
C VAL A 4 -5.20 6.03 9.57
N THR A 5 -4.69 6.84 10.49
CA THR A 5 -3.97 8.07 10.15
C THR A 5 -2.62 7.75 9.48
N ALA A 6 -2.03 8.73 8.78
CA ALA A 6 -0.70 8.57 8.18
C ALA A 6 0.37 8.22 9.23
N ALA A 7 0.30 8.81 10.43
CA ALA A 7 1.21 8.53 11.53
C ALA A 7 1.11 7.07 12.02
N GLU A 8 -0.09 6.53 12.12
CA GLU A 8 -0.32 5.14 12.55
C GLU A 8 -0.02 4.11 11.46
N PHE A 9 -0.06 4.53 10.19
CA PHE A 9 0.09 3.61 9.07
C PHE A 9 1.46 2.94 9.05
N LEU A 10 2.56 3.70 9.20
CA LEU A 10 3.92 3.15 9.10
C LEU A 10 4.24 2.12 10.21
N PRO A 11 3.93 2.36 11.50
CA PRO A 11 4.06 1.34 12.55
C PRO A 11 3.24 0.08 12.26
N LYS A 12 1.97 0.23 11.87
CA LYS A 12 1.09 -0.90 11.53
C LYS A 12 1.58 -1.65 10.28
N PHE A 13 2.15 -0.94 9.32
CA PHE A 13 2.76 -1.54 8.12
C PHE A 13 4.00 -2.36 8.46
N LYS A 14 4.87 -1.86 9.34
CA LYS A 14 6.03 -2.63 9.85
C LYS A 14 5.58 -3.92 10.54
N ALA A 15 4.56 -3.85 11.39
CA ALA A 15 4.00 -5.03 12.05
C ALA A 15 3.42 -6.04 11.04
N LEU A 16 2.70 -5.55 10.03
CA LEU A 16 2.17 -6.38 8.94
C LEU A 16 3.28 -7.06 8.12
N PHE A 17 4.39 -6.35 7.89
CA PHE A 17 5.58 -6.93 7.25
C PHE A 17 6.21 -8.05 8.09
N ALA A 18 6.31 -7.86 9.42
CA ALA A 18 6.93 -8.81 10.35
C ALA A 18 6.08 -10.06 10.65
N GLN A 19 4.76 -9.99 10.45
CA GLN A 19 3.86 -11.09 10.76
C GLN A 19 4.11 -12.31 9.86
N GLU A 20 4.54 -13.46 10.38
CA GLU A 20 4.65 -14.68 9.58
C GLU A 20 3.28 -15.35 9.38
N ILE A 21 3.03 -15.89 8.18
CA ILE A 21 1.81 -16.66 7.90
C ILE A 21 2.25 -18.09 7.62
N GLN A 22 2.00 -18.98 8.57
CA GLN A 22 2.29 -20.40 8.42
C GLN A 22 1.48 -20.97 7.23
N GLY A 23 2.18 -21.60 6.28
CA GLY A 23 1.56 -22.16 5.07
C GLY A 23 1.00 -21.12 4.07
N GLY A 24 1.29 -19.83 4.26
CA GLY A 24 0.79 -18.75 3.41
C GLY A 24 1.89 -18.00 2.64
N ASN A 25 1.48 -17.18 1.67
CA ASN A 25 2.40 -16.30 0.96
C ASN A 25 2.78 -15.09 1.83
N SER A 26 4.03 -15.00 2.26
CA SER A 26 4.51 -13.89 3.11
C SER A 26 4.64 -12.53 2.38
N ALA A 27 4.31 -12.45 1.09
CA ALA A 27 4.35 -11.21 0.34
C ALA A 27 3.35 -10.17 0.86
N VAL A 28 3.79 -8.92 0.95
CA VAL A 28 2.93 -7.78 1.27
C VAL A 28 2.67 -7.01 -0.02
N THR A 29 1.40 -6.74 -0.30
CA THR A 29 0.99 -5.90 -1.43
C THR A 29 0.62 -4.51 -0.93
N VAL A 30 1.19 -3.50 -1.59
CA VAL A 30 0.85 -2.09 -1.39
C VAL A 30 0.20 -1.56 -2.66
N GLN A 31 -0.94 -0.89 -2.51
CA GLN A 31 -1.65 -0.23 -3.61
C GLN A 31 -1.82 1.24 -3.28
N THR A 32 -1.51 2.09 -4.25
CA THR A 32 -1.70 3.53 -4.16
C THR A 32 -2.64 3.95 -5.28
N LYS A 33 -3.68 4.71 -4.96
CA LYS A 33 -4.68 5.17 -5.93
C LYS A 33 -5.16 6.58 -5.59
N SER A 34 -5.28 7.44 -6.59
CA SER A 34 -5.99 8.73 -6.44
C SER A 34 -7.50 8.49 -6.38
N ILE A 35 -8.17 9.07 -5.38
CA ILE A 35 -9.63 8.99 -5.21
C ILE A 35 -10.21 10.37 -4.85
N PRO A 36 -11.49 10.61 -5.16
CA PRO A 36 -12.19 11.79 -4.66
C PRO A 36 -12.19 11.85 -3.13
N SER A 37 -11.95 13.03 -2.57
CA SER A 37 -11.84 13.24 -1.12
C SER A 37 -13.12 12.86 -0.36
N GLU A 38 -14.29 13.05 -0.97
CA GLU A 38 -15.59 12.65 -0.43
C GLU A 38 -15.72 11.13 -0.22
N LYS A 39 -14.97 10.34 -0.99
CA LYS A 39 -14.99 8.87 -0.92
C LYS A 39 -14.05 8.32 0.16
N VAL A 40 -13.32 9.17 0.87
CA VAL A 40 -12.51 8.80 2.04
C VAL A 40 -13.44 8.44 3.21
N GLY A 41 -13.02 7.53 4.07
CA GLY A 41 -13.79 7.19 5.27
C GLY A 41 -13.84 8.34 6.28
N LYS A 42 -14.85 8.33 7.16
CA LYS A 42 -15.18 9.44 8.07
C LYS A 42 -13.98 9.97 8.86
N LEU A 43 -13.07 9.09 9.29
CA LEU A 43 -11.87 9.45 10.08
C LEU A 43 -11.01 10.54 9.42
N LEU A 44 -10.84 10.50 8.09
CA LEU A 44 -9.92 11.39 7.37
C LEU A 44 -10.65 12.29 6.36
N ARG A 45 -11.99 12.17 6.24
CA ARG A 45 -12.75 12.84 5.19
C ARG A 45 -12.70 14.36 5.29
N ALA A 46 -12.86 14.93 6.49
CA ALA A 46 -12.85 16.38 6.68
C ALA A 46 -11.52 16.99 6.20
N HIS A 47 -10.40 16.47 6.71
CA HIS A 47 -9.06 16.87 6.29
C HIS A 47 -8.81 16.63 4.79
N ALA A 48 -9.29 15.52 4.23
CA ALA A 48 -9.13 15.22 2.82
C ALA A 48 -9.88 16.22 1.92
N VAL A 49 -11.10 16.61 2.30
CA VAL A 49 -11.91 17.57 1.53
C VAL A 49 -11.33 18.98 1.63
N GLU A 50 -10.85 19.38 2.81
CA GLU A 50 -10.17 20.67 3.03
C GLU A 50 -8.91 20.80 2.17
N ALA A 51 -8.14 19.72 2.04
CA ALA A 51 -6.92 19.70 1.25
C ALA A 51 -7.12 19.70 -0.28
N GLY A 52 -8.35 19.46 -0.76
CA GLY A 52 -8.68 19.52 -2.18
C GLY A 52 -9.61 18.41 -2.68
N PRO A 53 -9.85 18.35 -4.01
CA PRO A 53 -10.86 17.45 -4.59
C PRO A 53 -10.47 15.97 -4.59
N ASN A 54 -9.16 15.68 -4.56
CA ASN A 54 -8.64 14.32 -4.59
C ASN A 54 -7.53 14.14 -3.55
N VAL A 55 -7.41 12.90 -3.07
CA VAL A 55 -6.33 12.45 -2.20
C VAL A 55 -5.76 11.11 -2.69
N TRP A 56 -4.56 10.79 -2.20
CA TRP A 56 -3.93 9.50 -2.45
C TRP A 56 -4.31 8.51 -1.36
N LEU A 57 -5.04 7.47 -1.73
CA LEU A 57 -5.36 6.35 -0.85
C LEU A 57 -4.29 5.27 -0.99
N ILE A 58 -3.60 5.00 0.12
CA ILE A 58 -2.63 3.92 0.24
C ILE A 58 -3.27 2.76 1.00
N ARG A 59 -3.14 1.55 0.47
CA ARG A 59 -3.63 0.31 1.08
C ARG A 59 -2.50 -0.70 1.15
N ALA A 60 -2.35 -1.37 2.29
CA ALA A 60 -1.39 -2.45 2.45
C ALA A 60 -2.05 -3.68 3.07
N PHE A 61 -1.68 -4.85 2.56
CA PHE A 61 -2.18 -6.14 3.04
C PHE A 61 -1.22 -7.27 2.74
N LYS A 62 -1.28 -8.33 3.55
CA LYS A 62 -0.46 -9.53 3.36
C LYS A 62 -1.21 -10.55 2.49
N ASN A 63 -0.51 -11.11 1.50
CA ASN A 63 -1.06 -12.12 0.60
C ASN A 63 -1.21 -13.46 1.37
N GLY A 64 -2.04 -14.38 0.89
CA GLY A 64 -2.26 -15.67 1.57
C GLY A 64 -3.18 -15.65 2.80
N ASN A 65 -3.46 -14.49 3.40
CA ASN A 65 -4.46 -14.37 4.47
C ASN A 65 -5.87 -14.11 3.93
N ASN A 66 -6.43 -15.08 3.20
CA ASN A 66 -7.73 -14.91 2.52
C ASN A 66 -8.92 -14.79 3.49
N LYS A 67 -8.82 -15.31 4.72
CA LYS A 67 -9.87 -15.23 5.75
C LYS A 67 -9.72 -14.01 6.69
N HIS A 68 -8.50 -13.57 7.01
CA HIS A 68 -8.27 -12.41 7.89
C HIS A 68 -7.59 -11.27 7.12
N LYS A 69 -8.43 -10.44 6.49
CA LYS A 69 -8.05 -9.24 5.74
C LYS A 69 -7.50 -8.16 6.69
N ILE A 70 -6.34 -8.36 7.32
CA ILE A 70 -5.57 -7.24 7.90
C ILE A 70 -5.13 -6.39 6.72
N LYS A 71 -6.03 -5.49 6.36
CA LYS A 71 -5.89 -4.50 5.31
C LYS A 71 -5.88 -3.18 6.05
N ILE A 72 -4.73 -2.54 6.11
CA ILE A 72 -4.63 -1.18 6.61
C ILE A 72 -4.69 -0.23 5.42
N SER A 73 -5.29 0.92 5.64
CA SER A 73 -5.36 1.98 4.64
C SER A 73 -5.19 3.34 5.29
N THR A 74 -4.57 4.27 4.58
CA THR A 74 -4.52 5.69 4.94
C THR A 74 -4.76 6.53 3.70
N ALA A 75 -5.30 7.73 3.89
CA ALA A 75 -5.38 8.75 2.85
C ALA A 75 -4.41 9.87 3.19
N VAL A 76 -3.61 10.29 2.21
CA VAL A 76 -2.70 11.43 2.31
C VAL A 76 -3.03 12.43 1.22
N THR A 77 -2.83 13.69 1.53
CA THR A 77 -3.04 14.78 0.59
C THR A 77 -2.01 14.78 -0.52
N ALA A 78 -2.20 15.58 -1.57
CA ALA A 78 -1.22 15.71 -2.64
C ALA A 78 0.13 16.26 -2.14
N LEU A 79 0.10 17.16 -1.15
CA LEU A 79 1.29 17.77 -0.56
C LEU A 79 2.10 16.76 0.28
N GLU A 80 1.41 15.93 1.06
CA GLU A 80 2.05 14.94 1.94
C GLU A 80 2.50 13.68 1.20
N HIS A 81 1.93 13.42 0.01
CA HIS A 81 2.09 12.14 -0.69
C HIS A 81 3.55 11.79 -0.98
N THR A 82 4.33 12.74 -1.49
CA THR A 82 5.74 12.53 -1.84
C THR A 82 6.56 12.14 -0.61
N GLU A 83 6.41 12.88 0.49
CA GLU A 83 7.13 12.61 1.74
C GLU A 83 6.70 11.28 2.36
N PHE A 84 5.39 11.00 2.36
CA PHE A 84 4.85 9.75 2.86
C PHE A 84 5.36 8.54 2.06
N GLN A 85 5.40 8.64 0.74
CA GLN A 85 5.95 7.59 -0.13
C GLN A 85 7.45 7.38 0.10
N ALA A 86 8.21 8.44 0.33
CA ALA A 86 9.62 8.32 0.67
C ALA A 86 9.83 7.55 1.99
N LYS A 87 9.06 7.88 3.03
CA LYS A 87 9.07 7.17 4.33
C LYS A 87 8.64 5.71 4.18
N LEU A 88 7.59 5.44 3.41
CA LEU A 88 7.12 4.09 3.13
C LEU A 88 8.18 3.26 2.38
N ALA A 89 8.79 3.85 1.34
CA ALA A 89 9.85 3.21 0.57
C ALA A 89 11.08 2.92 1.43
N ALA A 90 11.45 3.81 2.36
CA ALA A 90 12.53 3.57 3.30
C ALA A 90 12.26 2.35 4.18
N VAL A 91 11.03 2.19 4.70
CA VAL A 91 10.63 1.00 5.47
C VAL A 91 10.74 -0.27 4.62
N MET A 92 10.25 -0.23 3.38
CA MET A 92 10.33 -1.37 2.46
C MET A 92 11.78 -1.73 2.13
N LYS A 93 12.62 -0.74 1.79
CA LYS A 93 14.06 -0.94 1.51
C LYS A 93 14.79 -1.54 2.70
N ALA A 94 14.57 -1.02 3.91
CA ALA A 94 15.20 -1.54 5.12
C ALA A 94 14.84 -3.02 5.37
N LYS A 95 13.61 -3.43 5.06
CA LYS A 95 13.18 -4.83 5.19
C LYS A 95 13.68 -5.74 4.07
N MET A 96 13.93 -5.19 2.88
CA MET A 96 14.47 -5.93 1.74
C MET A 96 16.02 -5.94 1.71
N HIS A 97 16.66 -5.22 2.61
CA HIS A 97 18.12 -5.13 2.70
C HIS A 97 18.72 -6.50 3.00
N GLY A 98 19.69 -6.94 2.19
CA GLY A 98 20.35 -8.25 2.34
C GLY A 98 19.63 -9.43 1.69
N LEU A 99 18.47 -9.22 1.05
CA LEU A 99 17.88 -10.24 0.19
C LEU A 99 18.68 -10.32 -1.12
N ALA A 100 19.13 -11.52 -1.48
CA ALA A 100 19.75 -11.75 -2.78
C ALA A 100 18.77 -11.31 -3.89
N PRO A 101 19.24 -10.66 -4.97
CA PRO A 101 18.38 -10.29 -6.08
C PRO A 101 17.69 -11.54 -6.61
N THR A 102 16.39 -11.65 -6.36
CA THR A 102 15.58 -12.77 -6.86
C THR A 102 15.67 -12.75 -8.38
N LYS A 103 16.06 -13.89 -8.99
CA LYS A 103 16.10 -14.09 -10.45
C LYS A 103 14.93 -13.34 -11.10
N LYS A 104 15.26 -12.42 -12.03
CA LYS A 104 14.31 -11.52 -12.71
C LYS A 104 13.00 -12.26 -12.99
N SER A 105 11.93 -11.86 -12.30
CA SER A 105 10.58 -12.35 -12.62
C SER A 105 10.36 -12.06 -14.11
N LYS A 106 10.15 -13.13 -14.89
CA LYS A 106 9.89 -13.07 -16.32
C LYS A 106 8.62 -12.21 -16.49
N ARG A 107 8.79 -10.92 -16.80
CA ARG A 107 7.70 -10.03 -17.16
C ARG A 107 6.89 -10.74 -18.24
N HIS A 108 5.64 -11.11 -17.94
CA HIS A 108 4.73 -11.59 -18.95
C HIS A 108 4.51 -10.42 -19.93
N ALA A 109 5.22 -10.45 -21.06
CA ALA A 109 4.90 -9.61 -22.19
C ALA A 109 3.49 -10.02 -22.63
N LYS A 110 2.53 -9.10 -22.48
CA LYS A 110 1.19 -9.28 -23.03
C LYS A 110 1.36 -9.38 -24.55
N ALA A 111 1.14 -10.56 -25.11
CA ALA A 111 1.11 -10.75 -26.56
C ALA A 111 -0.06 -9.93 -27.11
N THR A 112 0.26 -8.88 -27.87
CA THR A 112 -0.72 -8.16 -28.68
C THR A 112 -0.96 -9.01 -29.92
N THR A 113 -2.04 -9.78 -29.95
CA THR A 113 -2.53 -10.42 -31.18
C THR A 113 -3.19 -9.35 -32.02
N THR A 114 -2.48 -8.83 -33.02
CA THR A 114 -3.08 -8.07 -34.12
C THR A 114 -3.65 -9.09 -35.10
N GLN A 115 -4.98 -9.20 -35.18
CA GLN A 115 -5.66 -9.81 -36.30
C GLN A 115 -5.86 -8.73 -37.36
N SER A 116 -5.37 -8.99 -38.56
CA SER A 116 -5.72 -8.32 -39.81
C SER A 116 -5.78 -9.38 -40.89
#